data_AF-A0A816E2Z6-F1
#
_entry.id   AF-A0A816E2Z6-F1
#
_cell.length_a   1.000
_cell.length_b   1.000
_cell.length_c   1.000
_cell.angle_alpha   90.00
_cell.angle_beta   90.00
_cell.angle_gamma   90.00
#
_symmetry.space_group_name_H-M   'P 1'
#
loop_
_entity.id
_entity.type
_entity.pdbx_description
1 polymer ?
#
loop_
_entity_poly.entity_id
_entity_poly.type
_entity_poly.pdbx_seq_one_letter_code
_entity_poly.pdbx_strand_id
1 'polypeptide(L)'
;MDMLSKELKAIHVPDMKITPVEGEIDIDIIPPNVSVSSPQTFSDNILQWSQTQVRQWLLQHKLVQLSQLLIDCNGRSLVHLYKFMKQSQSSQILSILQEDSLRRINQSISLIELSCFHSIMHEQQRQQRQQTKISIKSTEINRNIEEVDF
;
A
#
# COMPACT_ATOMS: atom_id res chain seq x y z
N MET A 1 16.41 -57.62 -6.71
CA MET A 1 16.65 -56.50 -5.79
C MET A 1 15.33 -56.17 -5.10
N ASP A 2 14.95 -57.05 -4.17
CA ASP A 2 13.90 -56.81 -3.17
C ASP A 2 14.52 -55.99 -2.05
N MET A 3 14.14 -54.72 -1.87
CA MET A 3 14.31 -54.03 -0.57
C MET A 3 13.65 -52.65 -0.41
N LEU A 4 12.59 -52.28 -1.16
CA LEU A 4 11.93 -50.98 -0.97
C LEU A 4 10.40 -51.01 -0.79
N SER A 5 9.80 -52.19 -0.58
CA SER A 5 8.33 -52.32 -0.41
C SER A 5 7.85 -52.34 1.04
N LYS A 6 8.59 -51.72 1.98
CA LYS A 6 8.21 -51.70 3.41
C LYS A 6 8.41 -50.30 3.97
N GLU A 7 7.36 -49.49 3.97
CA GLU A 7 7.09 -48.38 4.90
C GLU A 7 5.78 -47.70 4.44
N LEU A 8 4.65 -48.39 4.63
CA LEU A 8 3.32 -47.79 4.56
C LEU A 8 2.48 -48.44 5.67
N LYS A 9 2.92 -48.21 6.91
CA LYS A 9 2.12 -48.53 8.10
C LYS A 9 1.19 -47.36 8.38
N ALA A 10 -0.08 -47.72 8.43
CA ALA A 10 -1.27 -46.90 8.59
C ALA A 10 -1.20 -45.86 9.73
N ILE A 11 -1.65 -44.64 9.43
CA ILE A 11 -2.23 -43.77 10.46
C ILE A 11 -3.72 -44.12 10.52
N HIS A 12 -4.07 -44.92 11.53
CA HIS A 12 -5.45 -45.15 11.95
C HIS A 12 -5.92 -43.88 12.65
N VAL A 13 -6.76 -43.09 12.00
CA VAL A 13 -7.47 -41.96 12.61
C VAL A 13 -8.73 -42.55 13.26
N PRO A 14 -8.88 -42.53 14.60
CA PRO A 14 -10.12 -42.97 15.22
C PRO A 14 -11.26 -42.00 14.87
N ASP A 15 -12.40 -42.60 14.57
CA ASP A 15 -13.68 -41.99 14.19
C ASP A 15 -14.13 -40.95 15.25
N MET A 16 -14.00 -39.67 14.93
CA MET A 16 -14.43 -38.58 15.79
C MET A 16 -15.93 -38.35 15.59
N LYS A 17 -16.74 -38.95 16.49
CA LYS A 17 -18.18 -38.70 16.57
C LYS A 17 -18.45 -37.22 16.79
N ILE A 18 -18.99 -36.55 15.78
CA ILE A 18 -19.55 -35.20 15.90
C ILE A 18 -20.93 -35.34 16.55
N THR A 19 -21.04 -35.03 17.83
CA THR A 19 -22.33 -34.74 18.47
C THR A 19 -22.78 -33.33 18.09
N PRO A 20 -24.01 -33.12 17.61
CA PRO A 20 -24.54 -31.78 17.38
C PRO A 20 -24.84 -31.14 18.73
N VAL A 21 -24.12 -30.07 19.06
CA VAL A 21 -24.47 -29.18 20.17
C VAL A 21 -25.42 -28.14 19.58
N GLU A 22 -26.72 -28.34 19.79
CA GLU A 22 -27.72 -27.28 19.70
C GLU A 22 -27.42 -26.26 20.80
N GLY A 23 -26.77 -25.18 20.41
CA GLY A 23 -26.61 -23.98 21.23
C GLY A 23 -27.03 -22.80 20.39
N GLU A 24 -28.26 -22.32 20.60
CA GLU A 24 -28.69 -20.98 20.22
C GLU A 24 -27.71 -19.98 20.83
N ILE A 25 -26.86 -19.39 20.00
CA ILE A 25 -26.13 -18.17 20.32
C ILE A 25 -26.81 -17.07 19.52
N ASP A 26 -27.74 -16.38 20.18
CA ASP A 26 -28.33 -15.14 19.74
C ASP A 26 -27.23 -14.07 19.75
N ILE A 27 -26.46 -14.01 18.66
CA ILE A 27 -25.51 -12.93 18.42
C ILE A 27 -26.29 -11.88 17.67
N ASP A 28 -26.74 -10.86 18.39
CA ASP A 28 -27.20 -9.60 17.84
C ASP A 28 -26.08 -9.05 16.95
N ILE A 29 -26.15 -9.33 15.64
CA ILE A 29 -25.22 -8.83 14.64
C ILE A 29 -25.56 -7.35 14.46
N ILE A 30 -25.00 -6.52 15.33
CA ILE A 30 -24.87 -5.09 15.09
C ILE A 30 -23.86 -4.98 13.93
N PRO A 31 -24.28 -4.56 12.72
CA PRO A 31 -23.33 -4.34 11.64
C PRO A 31 -22.32 -3.27 12.09
N PRO A 32 -21.01 -3.44 11.84
CA PRO A 32 -20.05 -2.39 12.12
C PRO A 32 -20.51 -1.18 11.31
N ASN A 33 -20.90 -0.12 12.01
CA ASN A 33 -21.15 1.19 11.45
C ASN A 33 -19.82 1.70 10.87
N VAL A 34 -19.49 1.25 9.66
CA VAL A 34 -18.43 1.83 8.84
C VAL A 34 -18.96 3.19 8.43
N SER A 35 -18.66 4.20 9.25
CA SER A 35 -18.70 5.59 8.82
C SER A 35 -17.93 5.66 7.51
N VAL A 36 -18.66 5.73 6.40
CA VAL A 36 -18.10 5.94 5.07
C VAL A 36 -17.49 7.33 5.12
N SER A 37 -16.19 7.38 5.42
CA SER A 37 -15.40 8.59 5.38
C SER A 37 -15.54 9.16 3.97
N SER A 38 -16.09 10.38 3.89
CA SER A 38 -16.12 11.21 2.68
C SER A 38 -14.84 11.03 1.86
N PRO A 39 -14.89 11.02 0.51
CA PRO A 39 -13.70 10.98 -0.32
C PRO A 39 -12.80 12.13 0.08
N GLN A 40 -11.71 11.80 0.79
CA GLN A 40 -10.78 12.77 1.30
C GLN A 40 -9.97 13.23 0.09
N THR A 41 -10.34 14.39 -0.46
CA THR A 41 -9.55 15.06 -1.49
C THR A 41 -8.17 15.33 -0.91
N PHE A 42 -7.19 14.53 -1.32
CA PHE A 42 -5.79 14.81 -1.01
C PHE A 42 -5.37 16.09 -1.74
N SER A 43 -4.43 16.83 -1.16
CA SER A 43 -3.74 17.86 -1.92
C SER A 43 -3.14 17.20 -3.17
N ASP A 44 -3.25 17.84 -4.32
CA ASP A 44 -2.59 17.39 -5.55
C ASP A 44 -1.06 17.29 -5.39
N ASN A 45 -0.50 18.10 -4.49
CA ASN A 45 0.92 18.13 -4.22
C ASN A 45 1.30 17.14 -3.12
N ILE A 46 1.88 16.00 -3.52
CA ILE A 46 2.39 14.98 -2.59
C ILE A 46 3.35 15.54 -1.54
N LEU A 47 4.11 16.61 -1.83
CA LEU A 47 5.08 17.18 -0.90
C LEU A 47 4.43 17.84 0.32
N GLN A 48 3.11 18.09 0.25
CA GLN A 48 2.31 18.66 1.34
C GLN A 48 1.57 17.59 2.13
N TRP A 49 1.68 16.30 1.76
CA TRP A 49 0.94 15.25 2.46
C TRP A 49 1.50 15.02 3.85
N SER A 50 0.59 14.98 4.82
CA SER A 50 0.83 14.50 6.17
C SER A 50 1.05 12.98 6.21
N GLN A 51 1.49 12.47 7.36
CA GLN A 51 1.64 11.03 7.61
C GLN A 51 0.30 10.28 7.43
N THR A 52 -0.78 10.83 7.96
CA THR A 52 -2.13 10.23 7.82
C THR A 52 -2.55 10.14 6.36
N GLN A 53 -2.30 11.18 5.57
CA GLN A 53 -2.63 11.19 4.14
C GLN A 53 -1.81 10.16 3.37
N VAL A 54 -0.50 10.05 3.64
CA VAL A 54 0.36 9.01 3.05
C VAL A 54 -0.18 7.62 3.37
N ARG A 55 -0.51 7.36 4.64
CA ARG A 55 -1.03 6.06 5.07
C ARG A 55 -2.35 5.72 4.38
N GLN A 56 -3.29 6.66 4.34
CA GLN A 56 -4.57 6.47 3.66
C GLN A 56 -4.38 6.21 2.16
N TRP A 57 -3.50 6.96 1.51
CA TRP A 57 -3.18 6.77 0.09
C TRP A 57 -2.61 5.36 -0.18
N LEU A 58 -1.68 4.88 0.64
CA LEU A 58 -1.14 3.52 0.52
C LEU A 58 -2.24 2.46 0.69
N LEU A 59 -3.14 2.65 1.66
CA LEU A 59 -4.28 1.74 1.89
C LEU A 59 -5.27 1.73 0.72
N GLN A 60 -5.55 2.88 0.10
CA GLN A 60 -6.41 2.96 -1.09
C GLN A 60 -5.85 2.17 -2.28
N HIS A 61 -4.52 2.09 -2.38
CA HIS A 61 -3.82 1.28 -3.37
C HIS A 61 -3.55 -0.16 -2.91
N LYS A 62 -4.15 -0.61 -1.80
CA LYS A 62 -4.00 -1.96 -1.23
C LYS A 62 -2.56 -2.32 -0.82
N LEU A 63 -1.73 -1.31 -0.53
CA LEU A 63 -0.35 -1.49 -0.06
C LEU A 63 -0.32 -1.52 1.48
N VAL A 64 -0.90 -2.58 2.04
CA VAL A 64 -1.15 -2.68 3.49
C VAL A 64 0.16 -2.76 4.27
N GLN A 65 1.12 -3.56 3.83
CA GLN A 65 2.39 -3.75 4.56
C GLN A 65 3.22 -2.46 4.53
N LEU A 66 3.25 -1.79 3.38
CA LEU A 66 3.91 -0.48 3.25
C LEU A 66 3.20 0.60 4.08
N SER A 67 1.87 0.58 4.18
CA SER A 67 1.13 1.55 5.01
C SER A 67 1.48 1.46 6.50
N GLN A 68 1.86 0.26 6.96
CA GLN A 68 2.29 0.02 8.34
C GLN A 68 3.78 0.33 8.51
N LEU A 69 4.62 -0.10 7.57
CA LEU A 69 6.07 0.16 7.64
C LEU A 69 6.38 1.67 7.61
N LEU A 70 5.65 2.41 6.77
CA LEU A 70 5.86 3.84 6.52
C LEU A 70 4.95 4.73 7.38
N ILE A 71 4.52 4.27 8.56
CA ILE A 71 3.57 4.98 9.43
C ILE A 71 4.02 6.40 9.81
N ASP A 72 5.34 6.60 9.95
CA ASP A 72 5.94 7.89 10.33
C ASP A 72 6.31 8.76 9.12
N CYS A 73 6.09 8.28 7.89
CA CYS A 73 6.49 8.97 6.67
C CYS A 73 5.43 9.96 6.21
N ASN A 74 5.84 11.21 6.04
CA ASN A 74 5.06 12.21 5.32
C ASN A 74 5.39 12.17 3.82
N GLY A 75 4.71 13.00 3.03
CA GLY A 75 4.86 12.99 1.59
C GLY A 75 6.25 13.35 1.07
N ARG A 76 7.00 14.19 1.80
CA ARG A 76 8.41 14.47 1.46
C ARG A 76 9.26 13.23 1.65
N SER A 77 9.15 12.56 2.79
CA SER A 77 9.85 11.30 3.07
C SER A 77 9.52 10.25 2.01
N LEU A 78 8.26 10.14 1.62
CA LEU A 78 7.81 9.21 0.58
C LEU A 78 8.46 9.48 -0.78
N VAL A 79 8.55 10.75 -1.20
CA VAL A 79 9.24 11.14 -2.43
C VAL A 79 10.74 10.87 -2.36
N HIS A 80 11.37 11.12 -1.21
CA HIS A 80 12.79 10.80 -1.01
C HIS A 80 13.04 9.29 -1.07
N LEU A 81 12.20 8.48 -0.42
CA LEU A 81 12.26 7.02 -0.51
C LEU A 81 12.15 6.57 -1.96
N TYR A 82 11.16 7.06 -2.71
CA TYR A 82 11.01 6.70 -4.11
C TYR A 82 12.22 7.11 -4.98
N LYS A 83 12.81 8.29 -4.74
CA LYS A 83 14.05 8.71 -5.42
C LYS A 83 15.21 7.78 -5.10
N PHE A 84 15.37 7.40 -3.84
CA PHE A 84 16.39 6.46 -3.39
C PHE A 84 16.20 5.10 -4.09
N MET A 85 14.98 4.57 -4.10
CA MET A 85 14.65 3.31 -4.79
C MET A 85 14.97 3.32 -6.28
N LYS A 86 14.84 4.48 -6.96
CA LYS A 86 15.21 4.61 -8.38
C LYS A 86 16.71 4.59 -8.65
N GLN A 87 17.52 4.99 -7.67
CA GLN A 87 18.97 5.12 -7.81
C GLN A 87 19.70 3.86 -7.33
N SER A 88 19.06 3.07 -6.48
CA SER A 88 19.62 1.86 -5.89
C SER A 88 19.27 0.60 -6.68
N GLN A 89 20.03 -0.47 -6.45
CA GLN A 89 19.67 -1.79 -6.96
C GLN A 89 18.43 -2.32 -6.23
N SER A 90 17.45 -2.82 -6.97
CA SER A 90 16.16 -3.29 -6.45
C SER A 90 16.31 -4.40 -5.41
N SER A 91 17.30 -5.29 -5.57
CA SER A 91 17.62 -6.36 -4.61
C SER A 91 18.07 -5.82 -3.25
N GLN A 92 18.90 -4.77 -3.25
CA GLN A 92 19.38 -4.14 -2.02
C GLN A 92 18.24 -3.43 -1.28
N ILE A 93 17.40 -2.69 -2.01
CA ILE A 93 16.21 -2.03 -1.46
C ILE A 93 15.26 -3.04 -0.84
N LEU A 94 14.96 -4.13 -1.56
CA LEU A 94 14.09 -5.18 -1.05
C LEU A 94 14.66 -5.77 0.24
N SER A 95 15.97 -6.09 0.27
CA SER A 95 16.62 -6.64 1.45
C SER A 95 16.50 -5.72 2.67
N ILE A 96 16.78 -4.42 2.50
CA ILE A 96 16.72 -3.42 3.57
C ILE A 96 15.27 -3.27 4.07
N LEU A 97 14.31 -3.15 3.16
CA LEU A 97 12.90 -3.00 3.52
C LEU A 97 12.34 -4.27 4.16
N GLN A 98 12.77 -5.45 3.72
CA GLN A 98 12.38 -6.72 4.32
C GLN A 98 12.89 -6.85 5.75
N GLU A 99 14.17 -6.55 5.99
CA GLU A 99 14.74 -6.53 7.33
C GLU A 99 13.98 -5.57 8.26
N ASP A 100 13.72 -4.35 7.80
CA ASP A 100 13.01 -3.36 8.60
C ASP A 100 11.54 -3.73 8.81
N SER A 101 10.88 -4.31 7.81
CA SER A 101 9.50 -4.79 7.93
C SER A 101 9.36 -5.92 8.94
N LEU A 102 10.28 -6.88 8.95
CA LEU A 102 10.30 -7.94 9.95
C LEU A 102 10.52 -7.38 11.35
N ARG A 103 11.43 -6.40 11.49
CA ARG A 103 11.74 -5.76 12.77
C ARG A 103 10.59 -4.91 13.32
N ARG A 104 9.96 -4.07 12.49
CA ARG A 104 8.97 -3.07 12.94
C ARG A 104 7.54 -3.61 12.98
N ILE A 105 7.16 -4.45 12.01
CA ILE A 105 5.77 -4.88 11.82
C ILE A 105 5.60 -6.39 11.81
N ASN A 106 6.68 -7.17 11.97
CA ASN A 106 6.68 -8.63 11.97
C ASN A 106 6.02 -9.24 10.72
N GLN A 107 6.19 -8.57 9.58
CA GLN A 107 5.69 -9.00 8.28
C GLN A 107 6.78 -8.79 7.25
N SER A 108 6.89 -9.70 6.29
CA SER A 108 7.81 -9.53 5.16
C SER A 108 7.14 -8.73 4.06
N ILE A 109 7.82 -7.69 3.58
CA ILE A 109 7.41 -6.99 2.37
C ILE A 109 7.61 -7.86 1.13
N SER A 110 6.53 -8.01 0.35
CA SER A 110 6.58 -8.69 -0.93
C SER A 110 7.17 -7.81 -2.04
N LEU A 111 7.90 -8.44 -2.97
CA LEU A 111 8.39 -7.76 -4.18
C LEU A 111 7.24 -7.24 -5.05
N ILE A 112 6.09 -7.91 -5.04
CA ILE A 112 4.89 -7.49 -5.76
C ILE A 112 4.40 -6.15 -5.21
N GLU A 113 4.29 -6.02 -3.88
CA GLU A 113 3.85 -4.78 -3.24
C GLU A 113 4.81 -3.62 -3.51
N LEU A 114 6.13 -3.87 -3.48
CA LEU A 114 7.12 -2.85 -3.87
C LEU A 114 7.03 -2.45 -5.35
N SER A 115 6.74 -3.41 -6.23
CA SER A 115 6.57 -3.13 -7.66
C SER A 115 5.33 -2.28 -7.91
N CYS A 116 4.22 -2.60 -7.22
CA CYS A 116 3.01 -1.79 -7.24
C CYS A 116 3.28 -0.38 -6.72
N PHE A 117 3.95 -0.25 -5.57
CA PHE A 117 4.36 1.04 -5.01
C PHE A 117 5.19 1.88 -6.01
N HIS A 118 6.18 1.27 -6.65
CA HIS A 118 7.01 1.96 -7.63
C HIS A 118 6.18 2.47 -8.82
N SER A 119 5.21 1.67 -9.29
CA SER A 119 4.31 2.05 -10.38
C SER A 119 3.42 3.24 -10.01
N ILE A 120 2.74 3.18 -8.85
CA ILE A 120 1.83 4.25 -8.42
C ILE A 120 2.59 5.56 -8.12
N MET A 121 3.80 5.48 -7.57
CA MET A 121 4.64 6.66 -7.35
C MET A 121 5.10 7.29 -8.68
N HIS A 122 5.39 6.45 -9.68
CA HIS A 122 5.72 6.93 -11.01
C HIS A 122 4.54 7.67 -11.65
N GLU A 123 3.33 7.12 -11.53
CA GLU A 123 2.10 7.77 -11.99
C GLU A 123 1.84 9.09 -11.27
N GLN A 124 1.94 9.11 -9.94
CA GLN A 124 1.72 10.30 -9.12
C GLN A 124 2.67 11.44 -9.49
N GLN A 125 3.93 11.13 -9.79
CA GLN A 125 4.87 12.13 -10.31
C GLN A 125 4.51 12.65 -11.71
N ARG A 126 3.95 11.81 -12.58
CA ARG A 126 3.49 12.24 -13.91
C ARG A 126 2.31 13.19 -13.80
N GLN A 127 1.34 12.88 -12.93
CA GLN A 127 0.16 13.73 -12.71
C GLN A 127 0.56 15.12 -12.21
N GLN A 128 1.45 15.21 -11.22
CA GLN A 128 1.97 16.49 -10.72
C GLN A 128 2.63 17.32 -11.82
N ARG A 129 3.47 16.69 -12.67
CA ARG A 129 4.12 17.40 -13.78
C ARG A 129 3.12 17.93 -14.81
N GLN A 130 2.01 17.21 -15.04
CA GLN A 130 0.98 17.66 -15.96
C GLN A 130 0.20 18.85 -15.37
N GLN A 131 -0.15 18.80 -14.08
CA GLN A 131 -0.82 19.91 -13.41
C GLN A 131 0.04 21.18 -13.37
N THR A 132 1.35 21.07 -13.08
CA THR A 132 2.25 22.25 -13.12
C THR A 132 2.29 22.87 -14.52
N LYS A 133 2.33 22.05 -15.58
CA LYS A 133 2.32 22.55 -16.97
C LYS A 133 1.02 23.26 -17.33
N ILE A 134 -0.12 22.78 -16.85
CA ILE A 134 -1.43 23.40 -17.10
C ILE A 134 -1.54 24.74 -16.36
N SER A 135 -1.09 24.79 -15.10
CA SER A 135 -1.08 26.01 -14.30
C SER A 135 -0.20 27.11 -14.90
N ILE A 136 1.00 26.76 -15.40
CA ILE A 136 1.90 27.71 -16.07
C ILE A 136 1.26 28.26 -17.34
N LYS A 137 0.73 27.38 -18.21
CA LYS A 137 0.07 27.81 -19.46
C LYS A 137 -1.14 28.72 -19.21
N SER A 138 -1.93 28.43 -18.19
CA SER A 138 -3.10 29.25 -17.83
C SER A 138 -2.68 30.64 -17.34
N THR A 139 -1.56 30.72 -16.63
CA THR A 139 -1.00 32.00 -16.16
C THR A 139 -0.40 32.82 -17.30
N GLU A 140 0.26 32.17 -18.26
CA GLU A 140 0.78 32.83 -19.47
C GLU A 140 -0.34 33.37 -20.37
N ILE A 141 -1.44 32.63 -20.53
CA ILE A 141 -2.61 33.10 -21.29
C ILE A 141 -3.22 34.34 -20.64
N ASN A 142 -3.39 34.35 -19.32
CA ASN A 142 -3.98 35.50 -18.62
C ASN A 142 -3.09 36.76 -18.71
N ARG A 143 -1.76 36.61 -18.63
CA ARG A 143 -0.84 37.74 -18.80
C ARG A 143 -0.88 38.30 -20.23
N ASN A 144 -1.02 37.44 -21.25
CA ASN A 144 -1.11 37.88 -22.64
C ASN A 144 -2.46 38.55 -22.97
N ILE A 145 -3.51 38.32 -22.19
CA ILE A 145 -4.80 39.01 -22.36
C ILE A 145 -4.74 40.42 -21.76
N GLU A 146 -4.07 40.61 -20.62
CA GLU A 146 -3.89 41.93 -19.98
C GLU A 146 -3.00 42.90 -20.80
N GLU A 147 -2.16 42.39 -21.71
CA GLU A 147 -1.32 43.23 -22.61
C GLU A 147 -2.03 43.65 -23.92
N VAL A 148 -3.24 43.13 -24.21
CA VAL A 148 -3.97 43.41 -25.47
C VAL A 148 -5.07 44.48 -25.28
N ASP A 149 -5.34 44.90 -24.04
CA ASP A 149 -6.34 45.92 -23.68
C ASP A 149 -5.77 47.35 -23.53
N PHE A 150 -4.70 47.72 -24.26
CA PHE A 150 -4.15 49.09 -24.31
C PHE A 150 -4.05 49.66 -25.73
#